data_AF-A0A351BWD2-F1
#
_entry.id   AF-A0A351BWD2-F1
#
_cell.length_a   1.000
_cell.length_b   1.000
_cell.length_c   1.000
_cell.angle_alpha   90.00
_cell.angle_beta   90.00
_cell.angle_gamma   90.00
#
_symmetry.space_group_name_H-M   'P 1'
#
loop_
_entity.id
_entity.type
_entity.pdbx_description
1 polymer ?
#
loop_
_entity_poly.entity_id
_entity_poly.type
_entity_poly.pdbx_seq_one_letter_code
_entity_poly.pdbx_strand_id
1 'polypeptide(L)'
;KITRLLSVVSQPNISKGVFEKLEFVSVASDKILVVLKIKSGILKTVIMEITSEIPKSKLEKLSTYINEKLSGLTLELIRNTYVERIGEYRHKEPELIQSFIDSFEKLYADEESCNKIYIGGTGDLIMQPEFEDPKNFKEIINLAEDKNLVIHIFDKDMSVENKVQISIGEENKDAKLKNYSVITTSYNLGGVKGNIGVIGPKRMNYAKMVSLLEYTSKLINDKSI
;
A
#
# COMPACT_ATOMS: atom_id res chain seq x y z
N LYS A 1 18.37 5.13 -8.36
CA LYS A 1 19.54 5.60 -9.15
C LYS A 1 20.43 4.47 -9.72
N ILE A 2 20.15 3.17 -9.49
CA ILE A 2 21.03 2.06 -9.93
C ILE A 2 20.63 1.47 -11.31
N THR A 3 19.36 1.59 -11.70
CA THR A 3 18.80 0.99 -12.93
C THR A 3 18.93 1.87 -14.17
N ARG A 4 18.85 3.20 -14.03
CA ARG A 4 18.68 4.17 -15.14
C ARG A 4 17.44 3.87 -16.03
N LEU A 5 16.42 3.27 -15.43
CA LEU A 5 15.16 2.87 -16.08
C LEU A 5 13.97 3.37 -15.25
N LEU A 6 12.77 3.32 -15.83
CA LEU A 6 11.55 3.63 -15.10
C LEU A 6 11.39 2.59 -13.99
N SER A 7 11.47 3.02 -12.74
CA SER A 7 11.27 2.15 -11.58
C SER A 7 9.91 2.46 -11.00
N VAL A 8 9.13 1.42 -10.76
CA VAL A 8 7.75 1.52 -10.30
C VAL A 8 7.65 0.74 -8.98
N VAL A 9 7.09 1.38 -7.97
CA VAL A 9 6.79 0.75 -6.68
C VAL A 9 5.33 1.04 -6.36
N SER A 10 4.52 0.00 -6.20
CA SER A 10 3.18 0.14 -5.65
C SER A 10 3.24 0.09 -4.13
N GLN A 11 2.47 0.96 -3.49
CA GLN A 11 2.26 0.92 -2.06
C GLN A 11 1.50 -0.37 -1.67
N PRO A 12 1.77 -0.98 -0.50
CA PRO A 12 1.03 -2.16 -0.05
C PRO A 12 -0.45 -1.80 0.09
N ASN A 13 -1.36 -2.68 -0.34
CA ASN A 13 -2.79 -2.46 -0.15
C ASN A 13 -3.18 -2.78 1.30
N ILE A 14 -3.17 -1.75 2.15
CA ILE A 14 -3.34 -1.86 3.60
C ILE A 14 -4.74 -2.37 3.98
N SER A 15 -5.75 -2.17 3.14
CA SER A 15 -7.12 -2.70 3.38
C SER A 15 -7.15 -4.23 3.50
N LYS A 16 -6.20 -4.94 2.90
CA LYS A 16 -6.02 -6.40 3.07
C LYS A 16 -5.24 -6.79 4.32
N GLY A 17 -4.66 -5.82 5.02
CA GLY A 17 -3.91 -6.03 6.25
C GLY A 17 -4.77 -6.59 7.37
N VAL A 18 -4.18 -7.49 8.16
CA VAL A 18 -4.84 -8.10 9.32
C VAL A 18 -4.67 -7.20 10.54
N PHE A 19 -5.79 -6.71 11.07
CA PHE A 19 -5.83 -5.94 12.30
C PHE A 19 -5.24 -6.75 13.46
N GLU A 20 -4.21 -6.20 14.11
CA GLU A 20 -3.53 -6.84 15.24
C GLU A 20 -4.03 -6.25 16.56
N LYS A 21 -3.92 -4.93 16.70
CA LYS A 21 -4.21 -4.21 17.93
C LYS A 21 -4.59 -2.76 17.67
N LEU A 22 -5.40 -2.20 18.55
CA LEU A 22 -5.72 -0.78 18.63
C LEU A 22 -5.53 -0.24 20.04
N GLU A 23 -4.90 0.94 20.13
CA GLU A 23 -4.70 1.66 21.38
C GLU A 23 -5.19 3.10 21.27
N PHE A 24 -5.72 3.63 22.36
CA PHE A 24 -6.12 5.02 22.50
C PHE A 24 -5.16 5.74 23.44
N VAL A 25 -4.59 6.85 23.00
CA VAL A 25 -3.69 7.68 23.78
C VAL A 25 -4.27 9.09 23.85
N SER A 26 -4.65 9.55 25.04
CA SER A 26 -5.06 10.96 25.21
C SER A 26 -3.85 11.87 24.99
N VAL A 27 -4.00 12.84 24.09
CA VAL A 27 -2.95 13.81 23.75
C VAL A 27 -3.35 15.24 24.13
N ALA A 28 -4.65 15.50 24.25
CA ALA A 28 -5.23 16.71 24.84
C ALA A 28 -6.61 16.38 25.44
N SER A 29 -7.23 17.35 26.11
CA SER A 29 -8.58 17.20 26.70
C SER A 29 -9.67 16.93 25.66
N ASP A 30 -9.47 17.40 24.43
CA ASP A 30 -10.38 17.30 23.29
C ASP A 30 -9.86 16.37 22.18
N LYS A 31 -8.71 15.70 22.38
CA LYS A 31 -8.04 14.90 21.33
C LYS A 31 -7.47 13.59 21.85
N ILE A 32 -7.75 12.53 21.10
CA ILE A 32 -7.23 11.19 21.32
C ILE A 32 -6.49 10.73 20.08
N LEU A 33 -5.25 10.28 20.25
CA LEU A 33 -4.51 9.57 19.23
C LEU A 33 -4.94 8.10 19.23
N VAL A 34 -5.49 7.65 18.12
CA VAL A 34 -5.82 6.25 17.88
C VAL A 34 -4.66 5.62 17.14
N VAL A 35 -4.03 4.61 17.75
CA VAL A 35 -2.90 3.88 17.17
C VAL A 35 -3.40 2.50 16.74
N LEU A 36 -3.46 2.27 15.44
CA LEU A 36 -3.81 1.01 14.81
C LEU A 36 -2.53 0.27 14.41
N LYS A 37 -2.38 -0.95 14.92
CA LYS A 37 -1.33 -1.90 14.54
C LYS A 37 -1.91 -3.00 13.68
N ILE A 38 -1.24 -3.26 12.56
CA ILE A 38 -1.53 -4.35 11.63
C ILE A 38 -0.44 -5.40 11.83
N LYS A 39 -0.78 -6.69 11.68
CA LYS A 39 0.19 -7.80 11.82
C LYS A 39 1.43 -7.67 10.93
N SER A 40 1.34 -6.82 9.92
CA SER A 40 2.46 -6.44 9.05
C SER A 40 3.54 -5.59 9.71
N GLY A 41 3.33 -5.17 10.96
CA GLY A 41 4.14 -4.15 11.60
C GLY A 41 3.79 -2.73 11.17
N ILE A 42 2.86 -2.56 10.21
CA ILE A 42 2.37 -1.23 9.82
C ILE A 42 1.62 -0.62 11.00
N LEU A 43 2.04 0.58 11.38
CA LEU A 43 1.36 1.44 12.33
C LEU A 43 0.64 2.55 11.58
N LYS A 44 -0.63 2.75 11.92
CA LYS A 44 -1.47 3.85 11.44
C LYS A 44 -1.95 4.65 12.63
N THR A 45 -1.96 5.96 12.48
CA THR A 45 -2.41 6.86 13.55
C THR A 45 -3.43 7.84 13.02
N VAL A 46 -4.53 8.02 13.73
CA VAL A 46 -5.53 9.06 13.46
C VAL A 46 -5.84 9.82 14.74
N ILE A 47 -6.08 11.12 14.61
CA ILE A 47 -6.57 11.94 15.71
C ILE A 47 -8.09 11.87 15.70
N MET A 48 -8.65 11.41 16.81
CA MET A 48 -10.07 11.49 17.13
C MET A 48 -10.30 12.74 17.97
N GLU A 49 -11.23 13.57 17.51
CA GLU A 49 -11.72 14.73 18.25
C GLU A 49 -12.88 14.28 19.15
N ILE A 50 -12.87 14.73 20.40
CA ILE A 50 -13.88 14.40 21.40
C ILE A 50 -14.44 15.68 22.01
N THR A 51 -15.74 15.67 22.31
CA THR A 51 -16.47 16.84 22.83
C THR A 51 -16.23 17.08 24.32
N SER A 52 -15.76 16.06 25.04
CA SER A 52 -15.47 16.13 26.47
C SER A 52 -14.35 15.16 26.82
N GLU A 53 -13.60 15.48 27.88
CA GLU A 53 -12.50 14.65 28.34
C GLU A 53 -12.98 13.25 28.75
N ILE A 54 -12.36 12.22 28.17
CA ILE A 54 -12.72 10.83 28.42
C ILE A 54 -11.72 10.24 29.41
N PRO A 55 -12.18 9.68 30.56
CA PRO A 55 -11.31 9.01 31.50
C PRO A 55 -10.52 7.88 30.84
N LYS A 56 -9.23 7.79 31.16
CA LYS A 56 -8.33 6.74 30.63
C LYS A 56 -8.90 5.33 30.78
N SER A 57 -9.56 5.05 31.92
CA SER A 57 -10.18 3.75 32.19
C SER A 57 -11.33 3.39 31.21
N LYS A 58 -12.04 4.38 30.66
CA LYS A 58 -13.03 4.16 29.59
C LYS A 58 -12.33 3.82 28.27
N LEU A 59 -11.26 4.54 27.93
CA LEU A 59 -10.48 4.28 26.73
C LEU A 59 -9.83 2.89 26.74
N GLU A 60 -9.32 2.46 27.89
CA GLU A 60 -8.77 1.11 28.07
C GLU A 60 -9.85 0.04 27.86
N LYS A 61 -11.05 0.21 28.45
CA LYS A 61 -12.17 -0.71 28.23
C LYS A 61 -12.60 -0.78 26.77
N LEU A 62 -12.65 0.35 26.09
CA LEU A 62 -12.98 0.40 24.67
C LEU A 62 -11.92 -0.28 23.82
N SER A 63 -10.63 -0.01 24.08
CA SER A 63 -9.51 -0.66 23.40
C SER A 63 -9.61 -2.19 23.56
N THR A 64 -9.82 -2.69 24.78
CA THR A 64 -10.00 -4.12 25.04
C THR A 64 -11.17 -4.69 24.22
N TYR A 65 -12.33 -4.05 24.26
CA TYR A 65 -13.51 -4.50 23.52
C TYR A 65 -13.28 -4.55 21.99
N ILE A 66 -12.70 -3.49 21.41
CA ILE A 66 -12.39 -3.44 19.98
C ILE A 66 -11.39 -4.54 19.62
N ASN A 67 -10.33 -4.71 20.43
CA ASN A 67 -9.32 -5.73 20.19
C ASN A 67 -9.91 -7.14 20.26
N GLU A 68 -10.77 -7.44 21.22
CA GLU A 68 -11.45 -8.74 21.35
C GLU A 68 -12.34 -9.05 20.15
N LYS A 69 -13.05 -8.05 19.61
CA LYS A 69 -14.01 -8.25 18.53
C LYS A 69 -13.38 -8.25 17.13
N LEU A 70 -12.27 -7.52 16.94
CA LEU A 70 -11.72 -7.24 15.61
C LEU A 70 -10.33 -7.85 15.36
N SER A 71 -9.58 -8.26 16.39
CA SER A 71 -8.25 -8.89 16.22
C SER A 71 -8.29 -10.11 15.31
N GLY A 72 -7.38 -10.15 14.33
CA GLY A 72 -7.29 -11.23 13.36
C GLY A 72 -8.15 -11.07 12.10
N LEU A 73 -9.02 -10.05 12.02
CA LEU A 73 -9.79 -9.75 10.82
C LEU A 73 -9.01 -8.82 9.88
N THR A 74 -9.32 -8.89 8.57
CA THR A 74 -8.80 -7.88 7.63
C THR A 74 -9.50 -6.55 7.84
N LEU A 75 -8.78 -5.45 7.58
CA LEU A 75 -9.33 -4.09 7.64
C LEU A 75 -10.56 -3.93 6.73
N GLU A 76 -10.53 -4.51 5.53
CA GLU A 76 -11.68 -4.58 4.61
C GLU A 76 -12.87 -5.31 5.23
N LEU A 77 -12.65 -6.46 5.88
CA LEU A 77 -13.74 -7.19 6.51
C LEU A 77 -14.32 -6.41 7.68
N ILE A 78 -13.48 -5.74 8.48
CA ILE A 78 -13.92 -4.87 9.58
C ILE A 78 -14.81 -3.75 9.03
N ARG A 79 -14.39 -3.05 7.96
CA ARG A 79 -15.20 -2.00 7.31
C ARG A 79 -16.60 -2.48 6.92
N ASN A 80 -16.72 -3.71 6.44
CA ASN A 80 -18.00 -4.25 5.97
C ASN A 80 -18.90 -4.79 7.10
N THR A 81 -18.41 -4.88 8.33
CA THR A 81 -19.08 -5.63 9.40
C THR A 81 -19.01 -4.99 10.78
N TYR A 82 -18.37 -3.83 10.92
CA TYR A 82 -18.18 -3.19 12.22
C TYR A 82 -19.53 -2.94 12.91
N VAL A 83 -20.58 -2.54 12.17
CA VAL A 83 -21.92 -2.30 12.72
C VAL A 83 -22.42 -3.51 13.53
N GLU A 84 -22.24 -4.71 13.01
CA GLU A 84 -22.64 -5.95 13.68
C GLU A 84 -21.68 -6.33 14.81
N ARG A 85 -20.37 -6.17 14.60
CA ARG A 85 -19.32 -6.63 15.52
C ARG A 85 -19.15 -5.76 16.76
N ILE A 86 -19.38 -4.45 16.64
CA ILE A 86 -19.25 -3.48 17.74
C ILE A 86 -20.60 -2.88 18.19
N GLY A 87 -21.72 -3.40 17.69
CA GLY A 87 -23.07 -2.89 17.97
C GLY A 87 -23.44 -2.90 19.46
N GLU A 88 -23.00 -3.90 20.23
CA GLU A 88 -23.32 -4.00 21.67
C GLU A 88 -22.76 -2.84 22.49
N TYR A 89 -21.54 -2.38 22.16
CA TYR A 89 -20.90 -1.26 22.86
C TYR A 89 -21.49 0.09 22.44
N ARG A 90 -22.04 0.17 21.22
CA ARG A 90 -22.75 1.35 20.72
C ARG A 90 -23.94 1.72 21.60
N HIS A 91 -24.59 0.74 22.24
CA HIS A 91 -25.70 1.02 23.17
C HIS A 91 -25.23 1.56 24.52
N LYS A 92 -24.00 1.29 24.93
CA LYS A 92 -23.45 1.72 26.22
C LYS A 92 -22.81 3.11 26.14
N GLU A 93 -22.05 3.36 25.07
CA GLU A 93 -21.29 4.61 24.87
C GLU A 93 -21.39 5.05 23.40
N PRO A 94 -22.57 5.53 22.95
CA PRO A 94 -22.85 5.79 21.53
C PRO A 94 -21.94 6.87 20.92
N GLU A 95 -21.68 7.96 21.65
CA GLU A 95 -20.87 9.08 21.16
C GLU A 95 -19.41 8.70 20.92
N LEU A 96 -18.84 7.91 21.84
CA LEU A 96 -17.45 7.46 21.73
C LEU A 96 -17.27 6.44 20.60
N ILE A 97 -18.22 5.51 20.44
CA ILE A 97 -18.22 4.58 19.32
C ILE A 97 -18.41 5.31 17.99
N GLN A 98 -19.30 6.31 17.94
CA GLN A 98 -19.51 7.09 16.72
C GLN A 98 -18.23 7.87 16.36
N SER A 99 -17.59 8.53 17.32
CA SER A 99 -16.31 9.24 17.10
C SER A 99 -15.20 8.30 16.63
N PHE A 100 -15.18 7.06 17.15
CA PHE A 100 -14.30 6.01 16.67
C PHE A 100 -14.59 5.62 15.22
N ILE A 101 -15.84 5.35 14.87
CA ILE A 101 -16.25 5.00 13.50
C ILE A 101 -15.88 6.12 12.53
N ASP A 102 -16.21 7.37 12.86
CA ASP A 102 -15.91 8.51 12.00
C ASP A 102 -14.40 8.70 11.80
N SER A 103 -13.60 8.47 12.85
CA SER A 103 -12.13 8.51 12.75
C SER A 103 -11.56 7.31 12.00
N PHE A 104 -12.18 6.14 12.13
CA PHE A 104 -11.80 4.92 11.42
C PHE A 104 -12.09 5.06 9.93
N GLU A 105 -13.26 5.57 9.53
CA GLU A 105 -13.58 5.87 8.13
C GLU A 105 -12.60 6.88 7.51
N LYS A 106 -12.14 7.89 8.28
CA LYS A 106 -11.08 8.81 7.82
C LYS A 106 -9.76 8.10 7.49
N LEU A 107 -9.38 7.06 8.26
CA LEU A 107 -8.20 6.24 7.92
C LEU A 107 -8.35 5.56 6.55
N TYR A 108 -9.57 5.20 6.14
CA TYR A 108 -9.84 4.58 4.84
C TYR A 108 -10.06 5.60 3.72
N ALA A 109 -10.62 6.77 4.00
CA ALA A 109 -10.80 7.82 2.98
C ALA A 109 -9.45 8.26 2.39
N ASP A 110 -8.39 8.32 3.23
CA ASP A 110 -7.03 8.52 2.75
C ASP A 110 -6.47 7.30 1.99
N GLU A 111 -7.03 6.10 2.20
CA GLU A 111 -6.68 4.84 1.53
C GLU A 111 -7.51 4.52 0.28
N GLU A 112 -8.62 5.19 -0.04
CA GLU A 112 -9.22 5.06 -1.38
C GLU A 112 -8.29 5.59 -2.49
N SER A 113 -7.18 6.21 -2.09
CA SER A 113 -6.01 6.48 -2.93
C SER A 113 -4.97 5.34 -2.99
N CYS A 114 -5.26 4.13 -2.47
CA CYS A 114 -4.36 2.97 -2.26
C CYS A 114 -3.67 2.39 -3.50
N ASN A 115 -3.82 3.04 -4.65
CA ASN A 115 -2.97 2.81 -5.80
C ASN A 115 -1.89 3.90 -5.91
N LYS A 116 -1.29 4.32 -4.78
CA LYS A 116 -0.13 5.20 -4.79
C LYS A 116 1.05 4.44 -5.38
N ILE A 117 1.29 4.73 -6.66
CA ILE A 117 2.48 4.29 -7.36
C ILE A 117 3.53 5.39 -7.26
N TYR A 118 4.70 4.98 -6.81
CA TYR A 118 5.91 5.79 -6.89
C TYR A 118 6.65 5.42 -8.14
N ILE A 119 6.85 6.41 -9.00
CA ILE A 119 7.60 6.27 -10.25
C ILE A 119 8.88 7.07 -10.09
N GLY A 120 10.02 6.41 -10.31
CA GLY A 120 11.34 7.00 -10.26
C GLY A 120 12.16 6.68 -11.51
N GLY A 121 13.24 7.43 -11.75
CA GLY A 121 14.18 7.15 -12.84
C GLY A 121 13.83 7.80 -14.19
N THR A 122 12.80 8.65 -14.25
CA THR A 122 12.42 9.43 -15.45
C THR A 122 13.56 10.32 -15.99
N GLY A 123 14.38 10.89 -15.11
CA GLY A 123 15.53 11.72 -15.53
C GLY A 123 16.69 10.93 -16.16
N ASP A 124 16.91 9.68 -15.71
CA ASP A 124 18.01 8.83 -16.22
C ASP A 124 17.62 8.11 -17.53
N LEU A 125 16.32 7.98 -17.82
CA LEU A 125 15.79 7.40 -19.05
C LEU A 125 16.20 8.18 -20.31
N ILE A 126 16.34 9.50 -20.20
CA ILE A 126 16.74 10.39 -21.31
C ILE A 126 18.14 10.02 -21.85
N MET A 127 18.97 9.36 -21.04
CA MET A 127 20.34 9.00 -21.42
C MET A 127 20.45 7.68 -22.20
N GLN A 128 19.34 6.97 -22.46
CA GLN A 128 19.38 5.72 -23.22
C GLN A 128 19.25 5.99 -24.73
N PRO A 129 20.01 5.28 -25.58
CA PRO A 129 19.95 5.44 -27.04
C PRO A 129 18.54 5.23 -27.63
N GLU A 130 17.75 4.34 -27.04
CA GLU A 130 16.39 4.02 -27.47
C GLU A 130 15.40 5.19 -27.29
N PHE A 131 15.75 6.19 -26.48
CA PHE A 131 14.94 7.38 -26.19
C PHE A 131 15.52 8.66 -26.80
N GLU A 132 16.51 8.56 -27.70
CA GLU A 132 16.98 9.70 -28.51
C GLU A 132 15.89 10.20 -29.49
N ASP A 133 15.01 9.31 -29.95
CA ASP A 133 13.82 9.69 -30.72
C ASP A 133 12.79 10.39 -29.80
N PRO A 134 12.45 11.67 -30.07
CA PRO A 134 11.44 12.40 -29.28
C PRO A 134 10.09 11.69 -29.20
N LYS A 135 9.74 10.87 -30.19
CA LYS A 135 8.51 10.07 -30.19
C LYS A 135 8.53 9.00 -29.11
N ASN A 136 9.59 8.19 -29.06
CA ASN A 136 9.76 7.15 -28.04
C ASN A 136 9.85 7.77 -26.63
N PHE A 137 10.52 8.92 -26.51
CA PHE A 137 10.59 9.66 -25.27
C PHE A 137 9.21 10.14 -24.79
N LYS A 138 8.40 10.71 -25.69
CA LYS A 138 7.03 11.14 -25.36
C LYS A 138 6.15 9.97 -24.95
N GLU A 139 6.30 8.81 -25.61
CA GLU A 139 5.53 7.61 -25.29
C GLU A 139 5.85 7.07 -23.88
N ILE A 140 7.11 7.01 -23.47
CA ILE A 140 7.48 6.53 -22.13
C ILE A 140 7.10 7.52 -21.02
N ILE A 141 7.14 8.83 -21.29
CA ILE A 141 6.65 9.85 -20.34
C ILE A 141 5.14 9.74 -20.16
N ASN A 142 4.38 9.61 -21.26
CA ASN A 142 2.93 9.40 -21.18
C ASN A 142 2.59 8.10 -20.42
N LEU A 143 3.38 7.04 -20.59
CA LEU A 143 3.24 5.80 -19.82
C LEU A 143 3.47 6.04 -18.32
N ALA A 144 4.49 6.83 -17.98
CA ALA A 144 4.80 7.18 -16.59
C ALA A 144 3.75 8.10 -15.95
N GLU A 145 3.11 8.96 -16.74
CA GLU A 145 2.04 9.84 -16.25
C GLU A 145 0.69 9.10 -16.10
N ASP A 146 0.45 8.06 -16.91
CA ASP A 146 -0.74 7.21 -16.84
C ASP A 146 -0.67 6.22 -15.67
N LYS A 147 -0.87 6.72 -14.45
CA LYS A 147 -0.82 5.92 -13.22
C LYS A 147 -1.76 4.72 -13.28
N ASN A 148 -2.95 4.85 -13.87
CA ASN A 148 -3.95 3.77 -13.96
C ASN A 148 -3.44 2.59 -14.79
N LEU A 149 -2.76 2.87 -15.90
CA LEU A 149 -2.11 1.85 -16.70
C LEU A 149 -0.99 1.14 -15.91
N VAL A 150 -0.16 1.90 -15.20
CA VAL A 150 0.90 1.33 -14.37
C VAL A 150 0.33 0.45 -13.25
N ILE A 151 -0.76 0.86 -12.60
CA ILE A 151 -1.46 0.03 -11.60
C ILE A 151 -1.91 -1.29 -12.22
N HIS A 152 -2.55 -1.23 -13.37
CA HIS A 152 -3.11 -2.40 -14.03
C HIS A 152 -2.06 -3.43 -14.46
N ILE A 153 -0.85 -2.97 -14.80
CA ILE A 153 0.29 -3.85 -15.13
C ILE A 153 0.74 -4.61 -13.89
N PHE A 154 0.82 -3.93 -12.74
CA PHE A 154 1.40 -4.48 -11.53
C PHE A 154 0.41 -5.29 -10.67
N ASP A 155 -0.90 -5.03 -10.77
CA ASP A 155 -1.93 -5.77 -10.02
C ASP A 155 -2.25 -7.16 -10.58
N LYS A 156 -1.93 -7.44 -11.85
CA LYS A 156 -2.31 -8.69 -12.53
C LYS A 156 -1.44 -9.90 -12.18
N ASP A 157 -0.24 -9.67 -11.64
CA ASP A 157 0.80 -10.67 -11.50
C ASP A 157 0.96 -11.21 -10.07
N MET A 158 -0.05 -10.99 -9.22
CA MET A 158 -0.09 -11.27 -7.78
C MET A 158 -0.13 -12.76 -7.39
N SER A 159 -0.19 -13.68 -8.36
CA SER A 159 -0.44 -15.11 -8.14
C SER A 159 0.80 -15.93 -7.76
N VAL A 160 2.01 -15.39 -7.96
CA VAL A 160 3.26 -16.12 -7.66
C VAL A 160 4.10 -15.33 -6.67
N GLU A 161 4.11 -15.77 -5.42
CA GLU A 161 4.93 -15.16 -4.36
C GLU A 161 6.43 -15.33 -4.67
N ASN A 162 7.18 -14.25 -4.45
CA ASN A 162 8.65 -14.24 -4.44
C ASN A 162 9.34 -14.70 -5.74
N LYS A 163 8.63 -14.68 -6.87
CA LYS A 163 9.23 -14.95 -8.19
C LYS A 163 9.25 -13.69 -9.03
N VAL A 164 10.40 -13.38 -9.63
CA VAL A 164 10.50 -12.31 -10.62
C VAL A 164 9.79 -12.74 -11.89
N GLN A 165 8.93 -11.88 -12.41
CA GLN A 165 8.24 -12.04 -13.69
C GLN A 165 8.83 -11.06 -14.70
N ILE A 166 8.95 -11.53 -15.94
CA ILE A 166 9.52 -10.76 -17.04
C ILE A 166 8.55 -10.90 -18.22
N SER A 167 8.18 -9.77 -18.80
CA SER A 167 7.44 -9.72 -20.06
C SER A 167 8.11 -8.76 -21.03
N ILE A 168 8.33 -9.23 -22.26
CA ILE A 168 9.11 -8.53 -23.28
C ILE A 168 8.25 -8.25 -24.50
N GLY A 169 8.01 -6.98 -24.79
CA GLY A 169 7.35 -6.52 -25.99
C GLY A 169 5.97 -7.15 -26.21
N GLU A 170 5.88 -8.07 -27.18
CA GLU A 170 4.61 -8.73 -27.56
C GLU A 170 4.03 -9.63 -26.47
N GLU A 171 4.82 -10.01 -25.47
CA GLU A 171 4.32 -10.70 -24.26
C GLU A 171 3.47 -9.79 -23.39
N ASN A 172 3.60 -8.46 -23.53
CA ASN A 172 2.80 -7.51 -22.79
C ASN A 172 1.37 -7.46 -23.34
N LYS A 173 0.39 -7.62 -22.44
CA LYS A 173 -1.04 -7.61 -22.79
C LYS A 173 -1.54 -6.26 -23.28
N ASP A 174 -0.90 -5.16 -22.85
CA ASP A 174 -1.27 -3.81 -23.25
C ASP A 174 -0.50 -3.38 -24.51
N ALA A 175 -1.21 -2.83 -25.50
CA ALA A 175 -0.60 -2.35 -26.74
C ALA A 175 0.45 -1.25 -26.51
N LYS A 176 0.26 -0.39 -25.51
CA LYS A 176 1.22 0.67 -25.13
C LYS A 176 2.53 0.11 -24.59
N LEU A 177 2.56 -1.16 -24.20
CA LEU A 177 3.74 -1.83 -23.64
C LEU A 177 4.51 -2.68 -24.65
N LYS A 178 4.01 -2.82 -25.88
CA LYS A 178 4.64 -3.68 -26.89
C LYS A 178 6.04 -3.25 -27.29
N ASN A 179 6.42 -2.00 -27.01
CA ASN A 179 7.76 -1.47 -27.24
C ASN A 179 8.71 -1.62 -26.04
N TYR A 180 8.20 -2.08 -24.90
CA TYR A 180 8.92 -2.10 -23.63
C TYR A 180 9.06 -3.52 -23.08
N SER A 181 9.97 -3.65 -22.13
CA SER A 181 10.06 -4.80 -21.25
C SER A 181 9.67 -4.39 -19.84
N VAL A 182 8.91 -5.25 -19.19
CA VAL A 182 8.46 -5.06 -17.80
C VAL A 182 9.06 -6.20 -16.98
N ILE A 183 9.75 -5.85 -15.90
CA ILE A 183 10.18 -6.81 -14.87
C ILE A 183 9.47 -6.47 -13.58
N THR A 184 8.76 -7.41 -12.98
CA THR A 184 8.01 -7.21 -11.75
C THR A 184 8.37 -8.27 -10.71
N THR A 185 8.25 -7.92 -9.44
CA THR A 185 8.25 -8.87 -8.34
C THR A 185 7.36 -8.33 -7.23
N SER A 186 6.82 -9.26 -6.42
CA SER A 186 6.05 -8.91 -5.24
C SER A 186 6.94 -8.88 -4.00
N TYR A 187 6.54 -8.07 -3.03
CA TYR A 187 7.06 -8.10 -1.67
C TYR A 187 5.89 -8.24 -0.69
N ASN A 188 6.18 -8.75 0.50
CA ASN A 188 5.19 -8.99 1.53
C ASN A 188 5.66 -8.33 2.83
N LEU A 189 4.99 -7.23 3.18
CA LEU A 189 5.18 -6.58 4.46
C LEU A 189 4.16 -7.18 5.44
N GLY A 190 4.60 -8.19 6.19
CA GLY A 190 3.84 -9.04 7.13
C GLY A 190 2.32 -9.21 6.88
N GLY A 191 1.99 -9.74 5.71
CA GLY A 191 0.62 -10.08 5.29
C GLY A 191 0.04 -9.10 4.27
N VAL A 192 0.66 -7.94 4.07
CA VAL A 192 0.26 -6.97 3.03
C VAL A 192 1.21 -7.08 1.84
N LYS A 193 0.65 -7.47 0.69
CA LYS A 193 1.42 -7.57 -0.56
C LYS A 193 1.52 -6.21 -1.24
N GLY A 194 2.69 -5.92 -1.80
CA GLY A 194 2.92 -4.82 -2.73
C GLY A 194 3.82 -5.28 -3.88
N ASN A 195 4.00 -4.44 -4.89
CA ASN A 195 4.78 -4.76 -6.08
C ASN A 195 5.90 -3.75 -6.30
N ILE A 196 7.02 -4.26 -6.81
CA ILE A 196 8.11 -3.45 -7.33
C ILE A 196 8.46 -3.93 -8.73
N GLY A 197 8.95 -3.04 -9.56
CA GLY A 197 9.36 -3.43 -10.89
C GLY A 197 9.98 -2.30 -11.68
N VAL A 198 10.39 -2.66 -12.88
CA VAL A 198 11.14 -1.80 -13.78
C VAL A 198 10.54 -1.92 -15.17
N ILE A 199 10.32 -0.78 -15.81
CA ILE A 199 9.94 -0.67 -17.22
C ILE A 199 11.13 -0.08 -17.97
N GLY A 200 11.53 -0.74 -19.05
CA GLY A 200 12.67 -0.34 -19.87
C GLY A 200 12.53 -0.76 -21.34
N PRO A 201 13.53 -0.47 -22.17
CA PRO A 201 13.56 -0.92 -23.57
C PRO A 201 13.69 -2.45 -23.65
N LYS A 202 13.35 -3.01 -24.83
CA LYS A 202 13.49 -4.47 -25.08
C LYS A 202 14.92 -4.98 -24.91
N ARG A 203 15.91 -4.12 -25.10
CA ARG A 203 17.33 -4.44 -24.93
C ARG A 203 17.82 -3.82 -23.63
N MET A 204 17.84 -4.61 -22.56
CA MET A 204 18.38 -4.20 -21.27
C MET A 204 19.15 -5.35 -20.59
N ASN A 205 19.90 -5.04 -19.54
CA ASN A 205 20.59 -6.07 -18.76
C ASN A 205 19.61 -6.76 -17.79
N TYR A 206 18.88 -7.76 -18.30
CA TYR A 206 17.88 -8.51 -17.54
C TYR A 206 18.45 -9.14 -16.28
N ALA A 207 19.61 -9.79 -16.36
CA ALA A 207 20.26 -10.43 -15.21
C ALA A 207 20.49 -9.43 -14.06
N LYS A 208 21.03 -8.25 -14.37
CA LYS A 208 21.24 -7.18 -13.39
C LYS A 208 19.92 -6.69 -12.78
N MET A 209 18.87 -6.54 -13.60
CA MET A 209 17.57 -6.04 -13.12
C MET A 209 16.86 -7.06 -12.22
N VAL A 210 16.89 -8.34 -12.59
CA VAL A 210 16.35 -9.44 -11.79
C VAL A 210 17.04 -9.47 -10.42
N SER A 211 18.38 -9.53 -10.38
CA SER A 211 19.12 -9.57 -9.12
C SER A 211 18.86 -8.35 -8.23
N LEU A 212 18.72 -7.16 -8.82
CA LEU A 212 18.41 -5.95 -8.07
C LEU A 212 17.00 -5.97 -7.48
N LEU A 213 16.00 -6.43 -8.25
CA LEU A 213 14.62 -6.53 -7.78
C LEU A 213 14.48 -7.60 -6.69
N GLU A 214 15.14 -8.76 -6.83
CA GLU A 214 15.18 -9.79 -5.79
C GLU A 214 15.81 -9.26 -4.50
N TYR A 215 16.96 -8.60 -4.60
CA TYR A 215 17.62 -7.99 -3.45
C TYR A 215 16.75 -6.92 -2.78
N THR A 216 16.08 -6.08 -3.57
CA THR A 216 15.20 -5.02 -3.05
C THR A 216 13.97 -5.58 -2.37
N SER A 217 13.30 -6.57 -2.97
CA SER A 217 12.15 -7.26 -2.38
C SER A 217 12.54 -7.91 -1.05
N LYS A 218 13.68 -8.60 -1.01
CA LYS A 218 14.21 -9.20 0.22
C LYS A 218 14.48 -8.16 1.31
N LEU A 219 15.11 -7.04 0.98
CA LEU A 219 15.36 -5.96 1.95
C LEU A 219 14.07 -5.34 2.51
N ILE A 220 13.03 -5.19 1.68
CA ILE A 220 11.74 -4.67 2.14
C ILE A 220 11.08 -5.68 3.09
N ASN A 221 11.13 -6.97 2.76
CA ASN A 221 10.61 -8.03 3.62
C ASN A 221 11.36 -8.06 4.97
N ASP A 222 12.70 -7.98 4.95
CA ASP A 222 13.54 -8.03 6.15
C ASP A 222 13.34 -6.81 7.08
N LYS A 223 12.89 -5.66 6.55
CA LYS A 223 12.54 -4.47 7.34
C LYS A 223 11.17 -4.55 8.04
N SER A 224 10.45 -5.67 7.93
CA SER A 224 9.15 -5.89 8.60
C SER A 224 9.28 -6.36 10.05
N ILE A 225 10.49 -6.33 10.64
CA ILE A 225 10.80 -6.79 12.00
C ILE A 225 10.92 -5.60 12.95
#